data_AF-A0A8J6RF83-F1
#
_entry.id   AF-A0A8J6RF83-F1
#
_cell.length_a   1.000
_cell.length_b   1.000
_cell.length_c   1.000
_cell.angle_alpha   90.00
_cell.angle_beta   90.00
_cell.angle_gamma   90.00
#
_symmetry.space_group_name_H-M   'P 1'
#
loop_
_entity.id
_entity.type
_entity.pdbx_description
1 polymer ?
#
loop_
_entity_poly.entity_id
_entity_poly.type
_entity_poly.pdbx_seq_one_letter_code
_entity_poly.pdbx_strand_id
1 'polypeptide(L)'
;MDIESELERYLDDQGRLKEWPSRRNRGHFQQVALEYLATKFEPGVLYNEREVNALLNQHHTFGDPALLRRELFERGLVDRVPNGSAYWLRE
;
A
#
# COMPACT_ATOMS: atom_id res chain seq x y z
N MET A 1 14.98 -7.29 -10.11
CA MET A 1 13.65 -7.86 -10.41
C MET A 1 12.70 -6.69 -10.29
N ASP A 2 11.85 -6.46 -11.27
CA ASP A 2 10.92 -5.33 -11.25
C ASP A 2 9.74 -5.67 -10.32
N ILE A 3 9.40 -4.76 -9.40
CA ILE A 3 8.38 -5.03 -8.38
C ILE A 3 7.00 -5.30 -9.00
N GLU A 4 6.72 -4.68 -10.15
CA GLU A 4 5.48 -4.87 -10.91
C GLU A 4 5.44 -6.26 -11.56
N SER A 5 6.57 -6.74 -12.08
CA SER A 5 6.69 -8.10 -12.65
C SER A 5 6.36 -9.21 -11.64
N GLU A 6 6.67 -9.01 -10.35
CA GLU A 6 6.30 -9.95 -9.29
C GLU A 6 4.80 -9.91 -8.94
N LEU A 7 4.14 -8.80 -9.23
CA LEU A 7 2.73 -8.57 -8.93
C LEU A 7 1.81 -8.71 -10.15
N GLU A 8 2.29 -9.14 -11.32
CA GLU A 8 1.50 -9.24 -12.56
C GLU A 8 0.11 -9.89 -12.37
N ARG A 9 0.03 -10.93 -11.54
CA ARG A 9 -1.24 -11.63 -11.27
C ARG A 9 -2.22 -10.83 -10.42
N TYR A 10 -1.71 -9.88 -9.64
CA TYR A 10 -2.45 -9.04 -8.70
C TYR A 10 -2.71 -7.62 -9.23
N LEU A 11 -2.03 -7.19 -10.31
CA LEU A 11 -2.27 -5.91 -10.95
C LEU A 11 -3.34 -6.01 -12.06
N ASP A 12 -4.10 -4.94 -12.27
CA ASP A 12 -4.94 -4.76 -13.45
C ASP A 12 -4.16 -4.10 -14.60
N ASP A 13 -4.82 -3.90 -15.74
CA ASP A 13 -4.21 -3.28 -16.94
C ASP A 13 -3.76 -1.83 -16.71
N GLN A 14 -4.19 -1.19 -15.62
CA GLN A 14 -3.78 0.16 -15.20
C GLN A 14 -2.71 0.15 -14.10
N GLY A 15 -2.17 -1.03 -13.75
CA GLY A 15 -1.18 -1.19 -12.69
C GLY A 15 -1.74 -1.06 -11.28
N ARG A 16 -3.06 -1.20 -11.08
CA ARG A 16 -3.68 -1.12 -9.74
C ARG A 16 -3.83 -2.50 -9.13
N LEU A 17 -3.68 -2.58 -7.82
CA LEU A 17 -3.85 -3.82 -7.07
C LEU A 17 -5.34 -4.24 -7.09
N LYS A 18 -5.66 -5.28 -7.85
CA LYS A 18 -7.04 -5.73 -8.06
C LYS A 18 -7.58 -6.66 -6.99
N GLU A 19 -6.69 -7.34 -6.28
CA GLU A 19 -7.04 -8.21 -5.15
C GLU A 19 -5.94 -8.25 -4.10
N TRP A 20 -6.31 -8.57 -2.86
CA TRP A 20 -5.37 -8.74 -1.76
C TRP A 20 -4.86 -10.20 -1.67
N PRO A 21 -3.53 -10.45 -1.70
CA PRO A 21 -2.99 -11.81 -1.67
C PRO A 21 -3.31 -12.56 -0.35
N SER A 22 -4.18 -13.58 -0.37
CA SER A 22 -4.73 -14.18 0.86
C SER A 22 -4.66 -15.71 1.01
N ARG A 23 -4.23 -16.50 0.00
CA ARG A 23 -4.52 -17.96 0.01
C ARG A 23 -3.38 -18.97 0.16
N ARG A 24 -2.12 -18.74 -0.25
CA ARG A 24 -1.03 -19.75 -0.05
C ARG A 24 0.40 -19.20 0.10
N ASN A 25 0.72 -18.04 -0.48
CA ASN A 25 2.04 -17.39 -0.39
C ASN A 25 1.95 -16.01 0.30
N ARG A 26 1.20 -15.96 1.42
CA ARG A 26 0.70 -14.73 2.05
C ARG A 26 1.79 -13.69 2.34
N GLY A 27 2.89 -14.10 2.96
CA GLY A 27 3.91 -13.14 3.44
C GLY A 27 4.61 -12.37 2.33
N HIS A 28 5.07 -13.08 1.29
CA HIS A 28 5.87 -12.51 0.21
C HIS A 28 5.08 -11.55 -0.66
N PHE A 29 3.98 -12.00 -1.29
CA PHE A 29 3.24 -11.14 -2.21
C PHE A 29 2.55 -9.96 -1.50
N GLN A 30 2.18 -10.10 -0.22
CA GLN A 30 1.73 -8.95 0.57
C GLN A 30 2.87 -7.96 0.80
N GLN A 31 4.08 -8.44 1.11
CA GLN A 31 5.25 -7.58 1.26
C GLN A 31 5.49 -6.78 -0.03
N VAL A 32 5.58 -7.47 -1.16
CA VAL A 32 5.82 -6.85 -2.47
C VAL A 32 4.69 -5.88 -2.84
N ALA A 33 3.42 -6.24 -2.56
CA ALA A 33 2.29 -5.34 -2.80
C ALA A 33 2.34 -4.07 -1.94
N LEU A 34 2.78 -4.18 -0.70
CA LEU A 34 2.91 -3.04 0.21
C LEU A 34 4.11 -2.17 -0.16
N GLU A 35 5.24 -2.77 -0.54
CA GLU A 35 6.39 -2.05 -1.09
C GLU A 35 6.01 -1.30 -2.36
N TYR A 36 5.25 -1.93 -3.26
CA TYR A 36 4.70 -1.28 -4.45
C TYR A 36 3.83 -0.08 -4.09
N LEU A 37 2.93 -0.20 -3.13
CA LEU A 37 2.10 0.91 -2.67
C LEU A 37 2.90 2.00 -1.96
N ALA A 38 3.96 1.62 -1.21
CA ALA A 38 4.86 2.56 -0.55
C ALA A 38 5.58 3.45 -1.56
N THR A 39 5.91 2.94 -2.76
CA THR A 39 6.50 3.75 -3.85
C THR A 39 5.61 4.90 -4.32
N LYS A 40 4.31 4.89 -3.98
CA LYS A 40 3.35 5.94 -4.36
C LYS A 40 3.32 7.10 -3.36
N PHE A 41 3.95 6.94 -2.20
CA PHE A 41 4.11 8.01 -1.22
C PHE A 41 5.35 8.83 -1.55
N GLU A 42 5.24 10.15 -1.41
CA GLU A 42 6.37 11.06 -1.56
C GLU A 42 7.20 11.08 -0.27
N PRO A 43 8.53 10.90 -0.35
CA PRO A 43 9.40 11.00 0.81
C PRO A 43 9.33 12.39 1.46
N GLY A 44 9.26 12.43 2.79
CA GLY A 44 9.19 13.68 3.57
C GLY A 44 7.83 14.38 3.56
N VAL A 45 6.81 13.84 2.88
CA VAL A 45 5.45 14.40 2.89
C VAL A 45 4.61 13.79 4.01
N LEU A 46 3.91 14.67 4.73
CA LEU A 46 2.90 14.30 5.71
C LEU A 46 1.53 14.28 5.04
N TYR A 47 0.89 13.12 5.07
CA TYR A 47 -0.45 12.90 4.55
C TYR A 47 -1.45 12.78 5.69
N ASN A 48 -2.60 13.43 5.60
CA ASN A 48 -3.73 13.11 6.46
C ASN A 48 -4.42 11.81 6.00
N GLU A 49 -5.29 11.25 6.86
CA GLU A 49 -6.01 10.01 6.54
C GLU A 49 -6.78 10.06 5.21
N ARG A 50 -7.39 11.21 4.88
CA ARG A 50 -8.18 11.35 3.63
C ARG A 50 -7.28 11.32 2.41
N GLU A 51 -6.11 11.94 2.48
CA GLU A 51 -5.10 11.93 1.41
C GLU A 51 -4.54 10.54 1.21
N VAL A 52 -4.20 9.82 2.29
CA VAL A 52 -3.73 8.43 2.19
C VAL A 52 -4.83 7.54 1.59
N ASN A 53 -6.08 7.68 2.05
CA ASN A 53 -7.19 6.93 1.47
C ASN A 53 -7.35 7.22 -0.02
N ALA A 54 -7.27 8.50 -0.42
CA ALA A 54 -7.37 8.90 -1.81
C ALA A 54 -6.22 8.37 -2.66
N LEU A 55 -4.99 8.41 -2.15
CA LEU A 55 -3.80 7.84 -2.79
C LEU A 55 -3.97 6.33 -3.00
N LEU A 56 -4.29 5.61 -1.93
CA LEU A 56 -4.47 4.17 -2.02
C LEU A 56 -5.60 3.80 -2.97
N ASN A 57 -6.74 4.49 -2.93
CA ASN A 57 -7.88 4.26 -3.84
C ASN A 57 -7.54 4.48 -5.33
N GLN A 58 -6.48 5.24 -5.65
CA GLN A 58 -6.00 5.35 -7.03
C GLN A 58 -5.20 4.12 -7.48
N HIS A 59 -4.63 3.38 -6.53
CA HIS A 59 -3.71 2.27 -6.76
C HIS A 59 -4.26 0.89 -6.37
N HIS A 60 -5.53 0.79 -5.97
CA HIS A 60 -6.20 -0.50 -5.76
C HIS A 60 -7.69 -0.43 -6.15
N THR A 61 -8.32 -1.59 -6.41
CA THR A 61 -9.71 -1.63 -6.88
C THR A 61 -10.68 -2.36 -5.93
N PHE A 62 -10.19 -2.99 -4.87
CA PHE A 62 -11.04 -3.74 -3.92
C PHE A 62 -11.68 -2.89 -2.81
N GLY A 63 -11.45 -1.57 -2.81
CA GLY A 63 -12.19 -0.61 -1.99
C GLY A 63 -11.92 -0.69 -0.49
N ASP A 64 -10.75 -1.17 -0.08
CA ASP A 64 -10.35 -1.25 1.33
C ASP A 64 -8.99 -0.58 1.58
N PRO A 65 -8.92 0.78 1.52
CA PRO A 65 -7.70 1.50 1.86
C PRO A 65 -7.36 1.41 3.35
N ALA A 66 -8.33 1.08 4.22
CA ALA A 66 -8.09 0.95 5.66
C ALA A 66 -7.23 -0.29 5.97
N LEU A 67 -7.50 -1.42 5.32
CA LEU A 67 -6.63 -2.60 5.35
C LEU A 67 -5.21 -2.24 4.93
N LEU A 68 -5.05 -1.60 3.77
CA LEU A 68 -3.73 -1.22 3.23
C LEU A 68 -2.98 -0.27 4.17
N ARG A 69 -3.63 0.75 4.74
CA ARG A 69 -3.02 1.65 5.73
C ARG A 69 -2.51 0.91 6.95
N ARG A 70 -3.30 -0.03 7.47
CA ARG A 70 -2.92 -0.82 8.65
C ARG A 70 -1.71 -1.67 8.33
N GLU A 71 -1.73 -2.39 7.21
CA GLU A 71 -0.65 -3.28 6.81
C GLU A 71 0.65 -2.51 6.49
N LEU A 72 0.56 -1.36 5.80
CA LEU A 72 1.71 -0.48 5.54
C LEU A 72 2.39 -0.04 6.84
N PHE A 73 1.58 0.28 7.87
CA PHE A 73 2.09 0.65 9.19
C PHE A 73 2.67 -0.56 9.95
N GLU A 74 1.95 -1.69 9.98
CA GLU A 74 2.39 -2.90 10.67
C GLU A 74 3.69 -3.46 10.11
N ARG A 75 3.96 -3.24 8.82
CA ARG A 75 5.22 -3.62 8.16
C ARG A 75 6.31 -2.57 8.20
N GLY A 76 6.04 -1.42 8.83
CA GLY A 76 7.02 -0.34 8.97
C GLY A 76 7.41 0.34 7.66
N LEU A 77 6.53 0.33 6.65
CA LEU A 77 6.76 1.07 5.41
C LEU A 77 6.28 2.53 5.53
N VAL A 78 5.26 2.76 6.34
CA VAL A 78 4.80 4.09 6.72
C VAL A 78 4.72 4.17 8.23
N ASP A 79 4.95 5.37 8.76
CA ASP A 79 4.62 5.68 10.15
C ASP A 79 3.35 6.55 10.20
N ARG A 80 2.76 6.61 11.39
CA ARG A 80 1.56 7.41 11.65
C ARG A 80 1.58 7.95 13.07
N VAL A 81 0.88 9.06 13.28
CA VAL A 81 0.55 9.51 14.64
C VAL A 81 -0.46 8.54 15.30
N PRO A 82 -0.42 8.36 16.63
CA PRO A 82 -1.28 7.39 17.32
C PRO A 82 -2.78 7.62 17.11
N ASN A 83 -3.20 8.86 16.90
CA ASN A 83 -4.59 9.23 16.64
C ASN A 83 -4.99 9.07 15.15
N GLY A 84 -4.09 8.65 14.27
CA GLY A 84 -4.34 8.45 12.84
C GLY A 84 -4.48 9.74 12.02
N SER A 85 -4.20 10.92 12.58
CA SER A 85 -4.41 12.19 11.86
C SER A 85 -3.37 12.47 10.78
N ALA A 86 -2.23 11.79 10.81
CA ALA A 86 -1.13 11.96 9.87
C ALA A 86 -0.36 10.64 9.65
N TYR A 87 0.18 10.50 8.44
CA TYR A 87 0.95 9.37 7.93
C TYR A 87 2.13 9.89 7.11
N TRP A 88 3.24 9.17 7.07
CA TRP A 88 4.39 9.49 6.22
C TRP A 88 5.17 8.23 5.86
N LEU A 89 5.87 8.26 4.72
CA LEU A 89 6.80 7.20 4.35
C LEU A 89 7.93 7.12 5.39
N ARG A 90 8.24 5.92 5.86
CA ARG A 90 9.33 5.69 6.82
C ARG A 90 10.67 5.68 6.07
N GLU A 91 11.66 6.38 6.61
CA GLU A 91 13.05 6.37 6.12
C GLU A 91 13.79 5.06 6.41
#